data_AF-A0A9Q3CD85-F1
#
_entry.id   AF-A0A9Q3CD85-F1
#
_cell.length_a   1.000
_cell.length_b   1.000
_cell.length_c   1.000
_cell.angle_alpha   90.00
_cell.angle_beta   90.00
_cell.angle_gamma   90.00
#
_symmetry.space_group_name_H-M   'P 1'
#
loop_
_entity.id
_entity.type
_entity.pdbx_description
1 polymer ?
#
loop_
_entity_poly.entity_id
_entity_poly.type
_entity_poly.pdbx_seq_one_letter_code
_entity_poly.pdbx_strand_id
1 'polypeptide(L)'
;MGSPSHGSLKASEWALLHKLYIPFLILSQKMSLDEHNYLNSQKKMGQEEKLANELTKNTFHLIGAINIATSWTVSMGDVTEFAEHWKIFCLSNQQLFPKQKSKPNHHFSNHIQELFQSWGPEQASAT
;
A
#
# COMPACT_ATOMS: atom_id res chain seq x y z
N MET A 1 15.15 -6.98 13.79
CA MET A 1 13.72 -6.65 13.71
C MET A 1 12.95 -7.96 13.66
N GLY A 2 12.31 -8.38 14.76
CA GLY A 2 11.63 -9.68 14.87
C GLY A 2 12.01 -10.53 16.09
N SER A 3 12.97 -10.11 16.92
CA SER A 3 13.23 -10.72 18.22
C SER A 3 12.25 -10.15 19.26
N PRO A 4 11.64 -10.99 20.13
CA PRO A 4 10.64 -10.57 21.12
C PRO A 4 11.08 -9.45 22.08
N SER A 5 12.39 -9.24 22.20
CA SER A 5 13.02 -8.24 23.07
C SER A 5 13.14 -6.84 22.46
N HIS A 6 12.90 -6.69 21.15
CA HIS A 6 12.88 -5.39 20.48
C HIS A 6 11.41 -5.03 20.29
N GLY A 7 10.91 -4.08 21.09
CA GLY A 7 9.49 -3.75 21.20
C GLY A 7 8.75 -3.62 19.86
N SER A 8 7.46 -3.92 19.89
CA SER A 8 6.58 -3.78 18.72
C SER A 8 6.48 -2.33 18.30
N LEU A 9 6.53 -2.09 16.98
CA LEU A 9 6.25 -0.77 16.42
C LEU A 9 4.83 -0.32 16.80
N LYS A 10 4.71 0.92 17.26
CA LYS A 10 3.43 1.57 17.53
C LYS A 10 2.69 1.83 16.21
N ALA A 11 1.37 1.96 16.28
CA ALA A 11 0.54 2.25 15.10
C ALA A 11 1.00 3.51 14.34
N SER A 12 1.43 4.55 15.07
CA SER A 12 1.99 5.77 14.48
C SER A 12 3.31 5.54 13.73
N GLU A 13 4.18 4.65 14.23
CA GLU A 13 5.44 4.29 13.58
C GLU A 13 5.18 3.45 12.33
N TRP A 14 4.21 2.54 12.37
CA TRP A 14 3.73 1.83 11.18
C TRP A 14 3.16 2.79 10.14
N ALA A 15 2.37 3.78 10.55
CA ALA A 15 1.84 4.79 9.64
C ALA A 15 2.98 5.58 8.98
N LEU A 16 3.97 6.04 9.76
CA LEU A 16 5.13 6.77 9.23
C LEU A 16 5.92 5.92 8.22
N LEU A 17 6.10 4.63 8.49
CA LEU A 17 6.75 3.69 7.58
C LEU A 17 6.08 3.64 6.21
N HIS A 18 4.75 3.45 6.18
CA HIS A 18 4.00 3.30 4.93
C HIS A 18 3.80 4.63 4.20
N LYS A 19 3.61 5.73 4.94
CA LYS A 19 3.31 7.04 4.35
C LYS A 19 4.54 7.78 3.85
N LEU A 20 5.71 7.54 4.45
CA LEU A 20 6.91 8.31 4.17
C LEU A 20 8.08 7.41 3.73
N TYR A 21 8.52 6.50 4.59
CA TYR A 21 9.77 5.78 4.36
C TYR A 21 9.73 4.81 3.18
N ILE A 22 8.67 4.01 3.05
CA ILE A 22 8.51 3.06 1.94
C ILE A 22 8.40 3.77 0.59
N PRO A 23 7.51 4.78 0.39
CA PRO A 23 7.46 5.55 -0.84
C PRO A 23 8.81 6.17 -1.19
N PHE A 24 9.48 6.78 -0.21
CA PHE A 24 10.78 7.42 -0.42
C PHE A 24 11.85 6.42 -0.87
N LEU A 25 11.91 5.24 -0.23
CA LEU A 25 12.85 4.20 -0.60
C LEU A 25 12.62 3.73 -2.04
N ILE A 26 11.37 3.44 -2.41
CA ILE A 26 11.01 3.02 -3.78
C ILE A 26 11.39 4.09 -4.81
N LEU A 27 11.08 5.36 -4.51
CA LEU A 27 11.42 6.48 -5.39
C LEU A 27 12.93 6.67 -5.51
N SER A 28 13.69 6.57 -4.42
CA SER A 28 15.15 6.69 -4.45
C SER A 28 15.80 5.59 -5.30
N GLN A 29 15.30 4.36 -5.23
CA GLN A 29 15.79 3.25 -6.06
C GLN A 29 15.47 3.47 -7.54
N LYS A 30 14.29 4.02 -7.86
CA LYS A 30 13.90 4.30 -9.24
C LYS A 30 14.63 5.50 -9.82
N MET A 31 14.88 6.55 -9.04
CA MET A 31 15.62 7.74 -9.49
C MET A 31 17.12 7.50 -9.64
N SER A 32 17.69 6.52 -8.93
CA SER A 32 19.09 6.13 -9.13
C SER A 32 19.36 5.39 -10.45
N LEU A 33 18.32 5.07 -11.23
CA LEU A 33 18.46 4.51 -12.57
C LEU A 33 18.58 5.65 -13.58
N ASP A 34 19.75 5.79 -14.21
CA ASP A 34 20.05 6.81 -15.21
C ASP A 34 18.93 6.99 -16.24
N GLU A 35 18.56 8.25 -16.49
CA GLU A 35 17.50 8.67 -17.42
C GLU A 35 17.72 8.14 -18.86
N HIS A 36 18.98 7.88 -19.23
CA HIS A 36 19.34 7.32 -20.54
C HIS A 36 19.00 5.82 -20.70
N ASN A 37 18.82 5.08 -19.60
CA ASN A 37 18.47 3.67 -19.59
C ASN A 37 16.97 3.41 -19.44
N TYR A 38 16.17 4.37 -18.93
CA TYR A 38 14.74 4.18 -18.67
C TYR A 38 13.92 3.92 -19.94
N LEU A 39 14.19 4.64 -21.03
CA LEU A 39 13.51 4.43 -22.32
C LEU A 39 13.92 3.11 -22.99
N ASN A 40 15.17 2.66 -22.78
CA ASN A 40 15.68 1.40 -23.33
C ASN A 40 15.30 0.17 -22.49
N SER A 41 15.11 0.32 -21.18
CA SER A 41 14.71 -0.77 -20.27
C SER A 41 13.28 -1.25 -20.53
N GLN A 42 12.35 -0.34 -20.89
CA GLN A 42 11.00 -0.75 -21.29
C GLN A 42 10.98 -1.71 -22.49
N LYS A 43 11.94 -1.59 -23.42
CA LYS A 43 12.00 -2.38 -24.66
C LYS A 43 12.57 -3.79 -24.47
N LYS A 44 13.31 -4.04 -23.39
CA LYS A 44 13.88 -5.35 -22.99
C LYS A 44 13.75 -5.59 -21.49
N MET A 45 12.56 -5.34 -20.95
CA MET A 45 12.34 -5.49 -19.51
C MET A 45 12.43 -6.97 -19.13
N GLY A 46 13.44 -7.32 -18.35
CA GLY A 46 13.64 -8.68 -17.82
C GLY A 46 12.48 -9.09 -16.91
N GLN A 47 12.35 -10.40 -16.65
CA GLN A 47 11.30 -10.92 -15.77
C GLN A 47 11.36 -10.31 -14.35
N GLU A 48 12.57 -10.08 -13.83
CA GLU A 48 12.80 -9.48 -12.51
C GLU A 48 12.34 -8.01 -12.45
N GLU A 49 12.64 -7.22 -13.48
CA GLU A 49 12.23 -5.80 -13.54
C GLU A 49 10.71 -5.66 -13.68
N LYS A 50 10.07 -6.57 -14.44
CA LYS A 50 8.60 -6.65 -14.50
C LYS A 50 8.01 -6.96 -13.13
N LEU A 51 8.55 -7.96 -12.43
CA LEU A 51 8.08 -8.32 -11.08
C LEU A 51 8.26 -7.14 -10.10
N ALA A 52 9.42 -6.47 -10.14
CA ALA A 52 9.69 -5.30 -9.29
C ALA A 52 8.72 -4.14 -9.57
N ASN A 53 8.36 -3.92 -10.84
CA ASN A 53 7.37 -2.92 -11.23
C ASN A 53 5.96 -3.27 -10.73
N GLU A 54 5.54 -4.53 -10.85
CA GLU A 54 4.24 -4.96 -10.33
C GLU A 54 4.17 -4.91 -8.80
N LEU A 55 5.25 -5.30 -8.10
CA LEU A 55 5.38 -5.11 -6.65
C LEU A 55 5.28 -3.64 -6.26
N THR A 56 5.95 -2.76 -7.00
CA THR A 56 5.91 -1.32 -6.76
C THR A 56 4.48 -0.79 -6.91
N LYS A 57 3.80 -1.12 -8.01
CA LYS A 57 2.40 -0.70 -8.24
C LYS A 57 1.48 -1.20 -7.13
N ASN A 58 1.56 -2.50 -6.81
CA ASN A 58 0.79 -3.11 -5.73
C ASN A 58 1.00 -2.36 -4.40
N THR A 59 2.25 -2.04 -4.08
CA THR A 59 2.61 -1.31 -2.86
C THR A 59 2.02 0.11 -2.85
N PHE A 60 2.05 0.83 -3.97
CA PHE A 60 1.44 2.16 -4.05
C PHE A 60 -0.09 2.13 -3.92
N HIS A 61 -0.77 1.11 -4.46
CA HIS A 61 -2.20 0.94 -4.21
C HIS A 61 -2.51 0.69 -2.73
N LEU A 62 -1.70 -0.12 -2.05
CA LEU A 62 -1.83 -0.31 -0.60
C LEU A 62 -1.64 1.01 0.17
N ILE A 63 -0.60 1.79 -0.16
CA ILE A 63 -0.32 3.08 0.48
C ILE A 63 -1.47 4.07 0.24
N GLY A 64 -2.01 4.13 -0.98
CA GLY A 64 -3.16 4.97 -1.31
C GLY A 64 -4.39 4.62 -0.45
N ALA A 65 -4.73 3.33 -0.36
CA ALA A 65 -5.81 2.87 0.50
C ALA A 65 -5.57 3.23 1.98
N ILE A 66 -4.35 3.02 2.50
CA ILE A 66 -4.00 3.37 3.89
C ILE A 66 -4.09 4.88 4.13
N ASN A 67 -3.64 5.71 3.19
CA ASN A 67 -3.72 7.16 3.31
C ASN A 67 -5.15 7.65 3.46
N ILE A 68 -6.07 7.09 2.67
CA ILE A 68 -7.50 7.42 2.78
C ILE A 68 -8.08 6.84 4.08
N ALA A 69 -7.80 5.57 4.40
CA ALA A 69 -8.20 4.88 5.63
C ALA A 69 -7.86 5.67 6.90
N THR A 70 -6.77 6.42 6.88
CA THR A 70 -6.22 7.15 8.02
C THR A 70 -6.29 8.67 7.85
N SER A 71 -7.10 9.15 6.92
CA SER A 71 -7.37 10.57 6.74
C SER A 71 -8.31 11.07 7.84
N TRP A 72 -8.12 12.32 8.27
CA TRP A 72 -9.00 12.99 9.22
C TRP A 72 -10.41 13.26 8.67
N THR A 73 -10.51 13.38 7.35
CA THR A 73 -11.75 13.66 6.61
C THR A 73 -11.79 12.79 5.36
N VAL A 74 -12.96 12.22 5.07
CA VAL A 74 -13.18 11.37 3.90
C VAL A 74 -14.47 11.83 3.22
N SER A 75 -14.36 12.19 1.95
CA SER A 75 -15.47 12.48 1.05
C SER A 75 -15.96 11.22 0.35
N MET A 76 -17.11 11.28 -0.32
CA MET A 76 -17.58 10.15 -1.13
C MET A 76 -16.65 9.82 -2.31
N GLY A 77 -15.89 10.81 -2.81
CA GLY A 77 -14.83 10.58 -3.78
C GLY A 77 -13.73 9.71 -3.19
N ASP A 78 -13.25 10.05 -1.99
CA ASP A 78 -12.22 9.30 -1.27
C ASP A 78 -12.67 7.86 -0.96
N VAL A 79 -13.95 7.65 -0.60
CA VAL A 79 -14.49 6.29 -0.40
C VAL A 79 -14.39 5.45 -1.67
N THR A 80 -14.68 6.06 -2.82
CA THR A 80 -14.60 5.39 -4.12
C THR A 80 -13.15 5.09 -4.49
N GLU A 81 -12.27 6.05 -4.31
CA GLU A 81 -10.83 5.91 -4.56
C GLU A 81 -10.19 4.86 -3.63
N PHE A 82 -10.59 4.81 -2.35
CA PHE A 82 -10.20 3.74 -1.43
C PHE A 82 -10.59 2.37 -1.98
N ALA A 83 -11.85 2.21 -2.41
CA ALA A 83 -12.36 0.93 -2.91
C ALA A 83 -11.57 0.47 -4.15
N GLU A 84 -11.25 1.40 -5.06
CA GLU A 84 -10.44 1.13 -6.24
C GLU A 84 -9.02 0.69 -5.87
N HIS A 85 -8.32 1.46 -5.04
CA HIS A 85 -6.98 1.10 -4.56
C HIS A 85 -6.97 -0.25 -3.86
N TRP A 86 -7.92 -0.49 -2.95
CA TRP A 86 -8.00 -1.73 -2.18
C TRP A 86 -8.28 -2.95 -3.07
N LYS A 87 -9.18 -2.81 -4.04
CA LYS A 87 -9.49 -3.86 -5.01
C LYS A 87 -8.28 -4.22 -5.86
N ILE A 88 -7.60 -3.22 -6.42
CA ILE A 88 -6.41 -3.44 -7.27
C ILE A 88 -5.30 -4.09 -6.45
N PHE A 89 -5.07 -3.60 -5.22
CA PHE A 89 -4.12 -4.19 -4.29
C PHE A 89 -4.43 -5.68 -4.05
N CYS A 90 -5.67 -6.04 -3.70
CA CYS A 90 -6.03 -7.43 -3.41
C CYS A 90 -5.82 -8.36 -4.62
N LEU A 91 -6.28 -7.94 -5.80
CA LEU A 91 -6.17 -8.74 -7.02
C LEU A 91 -4.71 -8.95 -7.43
N SER A 92 -3.91 -7.89 -7.45
CA SER A 92 -2.49 -7.98 -7.81
C SER A 92 -1.67 -8.70 -6.74
N ASN A 93 -2.01 -8.55 -5.45
CA ASN A 93 -1.35 -9.27 -4.36
C ASN A 93 -1.57 -10.79 -4.47
N GLN A 94 -2.76 -11.24 -4.88
CA GLN A 94 -3.01 -12.66 -5.13
C GLN A 94 -2.20 -13.20 -6.31
N GLN A 95 -1.99 -12.39 -7.36
CA GLN A 95 -1.16 -12.76 -8.51
C GLN A 95 0.33 -12.82 -8.15
N LEU A 96 0.80 -11.86 -7.35
CA LEU A 96 2.20 -11.77 -6.89
C LEU A 96 2.54 -12.86 -5.88
N PHE A 97 1.59 -13.25 -5.03
CA PHE A 97 1.78 -14.23 -3.96
C PHE A 97 0.70 -15.33 -3.96
N PRO A 98 0.63 -16.17 -5.01
CA PRO A 98 -0.47 -17.12 -5.22
C PRO A 98 -0.57 -18.22 -4.15
N LYS A 99 0.53 -18.50 -3.45
CA LYS A 99 0.58 -19.49 -2.37
C LYS A 99 0.15 -18.92 -1.01
N GLN A 100 0.02 -17.60 -0.89
CA GLN A 100 -0.33 -16.94 0.36
C GLN A 100 -1.84 -16.90 0.53
N LYS A 101 -2.34 -17.52 1.60
CA LYS A 101 -3.76 -17.44 1.96
C LYS A 101 -4.09 -16.05 2.50
N SER A 102 -5.28 -15.56 2.16
CA SER A 102 -5.81 -14.33 2.76
C SER A 102 -5.93 -14.50 4.28
N LYS A 103 -5.35 -13.55 5.02
CA LYS A 103 -5.48 -13.50 6.49
C LYS A 103 -6.81 -12.84 6.88
N PRO A 104 -7.41 -13.16 8.04
CA PRO A 104 -8.65 -12.55 8.51
C PRO A 104 -8.64 -11.01 8.47
N ASN A 105 -7.50 -10.39 8.76
CA ASN A 105 -7.37 -8.93 8.71
C ASN A 105 -7.65 -8.34 7.31
N HIS A 106 -7.31 -9.04 6.23
CA HIS A 106 -7.65 -8.59 4.87
C HIS A 106 -9.15 -8.64 4.61
N HIS A 107 -9.86 -9.59 5.23
CA HIS A 107 -11.32 -9.65 5.15
C HIS A 107 -11.96 -8.46 5.87
N PHE A 108 -11.49 -8.12 7.08
CA PHE A 108 -11.97 -6.93 7.79
C PHE A 108 -11.75 -5.64 7.00
N SER A 109 -10.61 -5.52 6.32
CA SER A 109 -10.32 -4.35 5.49
C SER A 109 -11.28 -4.18 4.30
N ASN A 110 -11.94 -5.24 3.82
CA ASN A 110 -12.96 -5.12 2.78
C ASN A 110 -14.19 -4.32 3.25
N HIS A 111 -14.45 -4.29 4.56
CA HIS A 111 -15.58 -3.57 5.14
C HIS A 111 -15.29 -2.10 5.43
N ILE A 112 -14.04 -1.64 5.27
CA ILE A 112 -13.67 -0.23 5.55
C ILE A 112 -14.49 0.74 4.69
N GLN A 113 -14.79 0.38 3.44
CA GLN A 113 -15.64 1.20 2.57
C GLN A 113 -17.05 1.36 3.16
N GLU A 114 -17.66 0.27 3.65
CA GLU A 114 -18.99 0.27 4.24
C GLU A 114 -19.02 1.06 5.54
N LEU A 115 -17.94 0.96 6.33
CA LEU A 115 -17.74 1.75 7.54
C LEU A 115 -17.67 3.25 7.23
N PHE A 116 -16.90 3.63 6.20
CA PHE A 116 -16.84 5.03 5.75
C PHE A 116 -18.20 5.58 5.32
N GLN A 117 -18.97 4.82 4.55
CA GLN A 117 -20.28 5.25 4.07
C GLN A 117 -21.28 5.42 5.22
N SER A 118 -21.14 4.61 6.27
CA SER A 118 -22.10 4.58 7.37
C SER A 118 -21.73 5.53 8.52
N TRP A 119 -20.43 5.78 8.76
CA TRP A 119 -19.94 6.51 9.94
C TRP A 119 -18.92 7.61 9.63
N GLY A 120 -18.47 7.74 8.38
CA GLY A 120 -17.31 8.56 8.04
C GLY A 120 -15.98 7.85 8.39
N PRO A 121 -14.83 8.54 8.27
CA PRO A 121 -13.55 7.95 8.65
C PRO A 121 -13.49 7.71 10.16
N GLU A 122 -12.91 6.58 10.56
CA GLU A 122 -12.66 6.33 11.99
C GLU A 122 -11.78 7.46 12.54
N GLN A 123 -12.34 8.26 13.44
CA GLN A 123 -11.53 9.19 14.21
C GLN A 123 -10.67 8.35 15.15
N ALA A 124 -9.37 8.28 14.86
CA ALA A 124 -8.40 7.80 15.82
C ALA A 124 -8.41 8.75 17.02
N SER A 125 -9.27 8.48 18.00
CA SER A 125 -9.24 9.15 19.29
C SER A 125 -7.93 8.73 19.95
N ALA A 126 -6.93 9.60 19.82
CA ALA A 126 -5.75 9.54 20.67
C ALA A 126 -6.19 9.95 22.08
N THR A 127 -6.61 8.97 22.87
CA THR A 127 -6.69 9.08 24.34
C THR A 127 -5.40 8.61 24.96
#